data_AF-A0A3A0BMC8-F1
#
_entry.id   AF-A0A3A0BMC8-F1
#
_cell.length_a   1.000
_cell.length_b   1.000
_cell.length_c   1.000
_cell.angle_alpha   90.00
_cell.angle_beta   90.00
_cell.angle_gamma   90.00
#
_symmetry.space_group_name_H-M   'P 1'
#
loop_
_entity.id
_entity.type
_entity.pdbx_description
1 polymer ?
#
loop_
_entity_poly.entity_id
_entity_poly.type
_entity_poly.pdbx_seq_one_letter_code
_entity_poly.pdbx_strand_id
1 'polypeptide(L)' 'MNNLADLKHKDVTEKILHAFYKIVYPQLGYGFLERAYNNAMVVALTSLGMKAAPDVEIKAYENHRKTAAWRPE' A
#
# COMPACT_ATOMS: atom_id res chain seq x y z
N MET A 1 -24.28 -17.72 -0.99
CA MET A 1 -23.72 -17.05 0.20
C MET A 1 -22.28 -16.68 -0.13
N ASN A 2 -21.97 -15.38 -0.30
CA ASN A 2 -20.58 -14.97 -0.52
C ASN A 2 -19.81 -15.22 0.77
N ASN A 3 -18.96 -16.24 0.75
CA ASN A 3 -18.19 -16.64 1.91
C ASN A 3 -17.02 -15.65 2.06
N LEU A 4 -16.97 -14.92 3.18
CA LEU A 4 -15.80 -14.13 3.59
C LEU A 4 -14.51 -14.98 3.60
N ALA A 5 -14.64 -16.31 3.58
CA ALA A 5 -13.55 -17.27 3.54
C ALA A 5 -12.70 -17.24 2.26
N ASP A 6 -13.20 -16.71 1.12
CA ASP A 6 -12.51 -16.86 -0.18
C ASP A 6 -11.97 -15.55 -0.76
N LEU A 7 -11.51 -14.64 0.11
CA LEU A 7 -10.80 -13.44 -0.35
C LEU A 7 -9.42 -13.84 -0.91
N LYS A 8 -9.28 -13.76 -2.24
CA LYS A 8 -8.06 -14.09 -3.01
C LYS A 8 -6.75 -13.58 -2.40
N HIS A 9 -6.77 -12.42 -1.74
CA HIS A 9 -5.60 -11.76 -1.16
C HIS A 9 -5.73 -11.49 0.34
N LYS A 10 -6.50 -12.31 1.06
CA LYS A 10 -6.81 -12.13 2.49
C LYS A 10 -5.58 -11.79 3.34
N ASP A 11 -4.53 -12.62 3.28
CA ASP A 11 -3.30 -12.45 4.08
C ASP A 11 -2.61 -11.10 3.78
N VAL A 12 -2.50 -10.74 2.51
CA VAL A 12 -1.89 -9.46 2.09
C VAL A 12 -2.72 -8.29 2.60
N THR A 13 -4.04 -8.36 2.44
CA THR A 13 -4.96 -7.31 2.92
C THR A 13 -4.87 -7.16 4.44
N GLU A 14 -4.88 -8.27 5.19
CA GLU A 14 -4.79 -8.26 6.66
C GLU A 14 -3.48 -7.61 7.13
N LYS A 15 -2.34 -7.92 6.49
CA LYS A 15 -1.06 -7.29 6.80
C LYS A 15 -1.04 -5.79 6.52
N ILE A 16 -1.63 -5.35 5.39
CA ILE A 16 -1.72 -3.93 5.05
C ILE A 16 -2.56 -3.18 6.07
N LEU A 17 -3.73 -3.71 6.42
CA LEU A 17 -4.61 -3.10 7.41
C LEU A 17 -3.96 -3.08 8.80
N HIS A 18 -3.25 -4.14 9.17
CA HIS A 18 -2.50 -4.19 10.41
C HIS A 18 -1.41 -3.11 10.44
N ALA A 19 -0.57 -3.03 9.40
CA ALA A 19 0.48 -2.01 9.30
C ALA A 19 -0.09 -0.60 9.45
N PHE A 20 -1.18 -0.29 8.74
CA PHE A 20 -1.78 1.04 8.81
C PHE A 20 -2.39 1.34 10.18
N TYR A 21 -3.36 0.53 10.62
CA TYR A 21 -4.16 0.85 11.80
C TYR A 21 -3.45 0.60 13.13
N LYS A 22 -2.49 -0.32 13.18
CA LYS A 22 -1.81 -0.71 14.43
C LYS A 22 -0.42 -0.10 14.58
N ILE A 23 0.24 0.25 13.49
CA ILE A 23 1.64 0.72 13.52
C ILE A 23 1.71 2.17 13.08
N VAL A 24 1.32 2.48 11.83
CA VAL A 24 1.58 3.78 11.22
C VAL A 24 0.68 4.88 11.77
N TYR A 25 -0.64 4.69 11.73
CA TYR A 25 -1.60 5.73 12.13
C TYR A 25 -1.45 6.13 13.62
N PRO A 26 -1.25 5.21 14.58
CA PRO A 26 -1.01 5.59 15.97
C PRO A 26 0.28 6.39 16.20
N GLN A 27 1.29 6.24 15.33
CA GLN A 27 2.57 6.93 15.44
C GLN A 27 2.56 8.30 14.77
N LEU A 28 1.96 8.42 13.58
CA LEU A 28 1.88 9.69 12.86
C LEU A 28 0.67 10.52 13.31
N GLY A 29 -0.51 9.93 13.42
CA GLY A 29 -1.74 10.68 13.62
C GLY A 29 -2.09 11.55 12.40
N TYR A 30 -3.10 12.41 12.57
CA TYR A 30 -3.59 13.25 11.47
C TYR A 30 -2.63 14.43 11.19
N GLY A 31 -2.69 14.96 9.96
CA GLY A 31 -2.00 16.21 9.60
C GLY A 31 -0.64 16.04 8.92
N PHE A 32 -0.16 14.81 8.75
CA PHE A 32 1.04 14.53 7.96
C PHE A 32 0.74 14.40 6.46
N LEU A 33 1.73 14.73 5.64
CA LEU A 33 1.66 14.57 4.18
C LEU A 33 1.61 13.10 3.78
N GLU A 34 1.03 12.81 2.62
CA GLU A 34 0.98 11.47 2.03
C GLU A 34 2.37 10.82 1.93
N ARG A 35 3.41 11.59 1.57
CA ARG A 35 4.80 11.10 1.51
C ARG A 35 5.29 10.54 2.84
N ALA A 36 4.91 11.14 3.97
CA ALA A 36 5.29 10.64 5.28
C ALA A 36 4.58 9.30 5.59
N TYR A 37 3.31 9.19 5.22
CA TYR A 37 2.56 7.95 5.31
C TYR A 37 3.13 6.85 4.41
N ASN A 38 3.48 7.15 3.16
CA ASN A 38 4.10 6.18 2.24
C ASN A 38 5.42 5.64 2.82
N ASN A 39 6.30 6.52 3.29
CA ASN A 39 7.57 6.12 3.89
C ASN A 39 7.35 5.24 5.14
N ALA A 40 6.43 5.64 6.03
CA ALA A 40 6.12 4.87 7.23
C ALA A 40 5.50 3.49 6.91
N MET A 41 4.62 3.43 5.90
CA MET A 41 4.02 2.17 5.44
C MET A 41 5.06 1.22 4.87
N VAL A 42 6.02 1.71 4.08
CA VAL A 42 7.12 0.87 3.57
C VAL A 42 7.88 0.22 4.73
N VAL A 43 8.23 1.00 5.76
CA VAL A 43 8.94 0.49 6.94
C VAL A 43 8.07 -0.53 7.70
N ALA A 44 6.81 -0.22 7.96
CA ALA A 44 5.90 -1.09 8.70
C ALA A 44 5.59 -2.40 7.95
N LEU A 45 5.40 -2.36 6.64
CA LEU A 45 5.18 -3.57 5.84
C LEU A 45 6.45 -4.42 5.74
N THR A 46 7.62 -3.78 5.63
CA THR A 46 8.91 -4.48 5.60
C THR A 46 9.18 -5.21 6.90
N SER A 47 8.84 -4.61 8.06
CA SER A 47 8.99 -5.29 9.36
C SER A 47 8.04 -6.48 9.53
N LEU A 48 6.91 -6.49 8.81
CA LEU A 48 5.99 -7.63 8.71
C LEU A 48 6.44 -8.68 7.68
N GLY A 49 7.66 -8.56 7.12
CA GLY A 49 8.23 -9.50 6.16
C GLY A 49 7.74 -9.33 4.73
N MET A 50 7.04 -8.23 4.41
CA MET A 50 6.61 -7.94 3.05
C MET A 50 7.71 -7.20 2.27
N LYS A 51 7.79 -7.44 0.96
CA LYS A 51 8.58 -6.60 0.06
C LYS A 51 7.75 -5.38 -0.31
N ALA A 52 7.99 -4.26 0.36
CA ALA A 52 7.37 -2.97 0.06
C ALA A 52 8.43 -1.98 -0.46
N ALA A 53 8.03 -1.12 -1.39
CA ALA A 53 8.87 -0.05 -1.92
C ALA A 53 8.01 1.20 -2.13
N PRO A 54 8.55 2.40 -1.89
CA PRO A 54 7.88 3.64 -2.24
C PRO A 54 7.94 3.85 -3.76
N ASP A 55 7.00 4.64 -4.28
CA ASP A 55 7.04 5.22 -5.62
C ASP A 55 7.34 4.24 -6.76
N VAL A 56 6.71 3.06 -6.69
CA VAL A 56 6.82 2.05 -7.75
C VAL A 56 6.17 2.61 -9.01
N GLU A 57 6.94 2.64 -10.10
CA GLU A 57 6.47 3.10 -11.40
C GLU A 57 5.23 2.31 -11.84
N ILE A 58 4.08 2.99 -11.92
CA ILE A 58 2.85 2.40 -12.42
C ILE A 58 2.77 2.71 -13.92
N LYS A 59 2.70 1.67 -14.74
CA LYS A 59 2.44 1.82 -16.17
C LYS A 59 0.99 2.29 -16.34
N ALA A 60 0.81 3.51 -16.81
CA ALA A 60 -0.50 4.00 -17.18
C ALA A 60 -0.90 3.41 -18.55
N TYR A 61 -2.12 2.90 -18.62
CA TYR A 61 -2.72 2.39 -19.85
C TYR A 61 -4.01 3.14 -20.11
N GLU A 62 -4.18 3.61 -21.34
CA GLU A 62 -5.44 4.18 -21.82
C GLU A 62 -5.86 3.44 -23.08
N ASN A 63 -7.08 2.92 -23.12
CA ASN A 63 -7.62 2.12 -24.24
C ASN A 63 -6.68 0.99 -24.71
N HIS A 64 -6.09 0.24 -23.75
CA HIS A 64 -5.12 -0.83 -24.01
C HIS A 64 -3.82 -0.40 -24.71
N ARG A 65 -3.60 0.90 -24.93
CA ARG A 65 -2.30 1.45 -25.34
C ARG A 65 -1.54 1.95 -24.13
N LYS A 66 -0.26 1.63 -24.07
CA LYS A 66 0.65 2.14 -23.04
C LYS A 66 0.92 3.62 -23.35
N THR A 67 0.46 4.53 -22.50
CA THR A 67 0.51 5.99 -22.78
C THR A 67 1.73 6.67 -22.17
N ALA A 68 2.12 6.31 -20.94
CA ALA A 68 3.38 6.69 -20.32
C ALA A 68 3.62 5.90 -19.02
N ALA A 69 4.87 5.85 -18.56
CA ALA A 69 5.19 5.47 -17.19
C ALA A 69 4.89 6.65 -16.27
N TRP A 70 3.93 6.51 -15.36
CA TRP A 70 3.67 7.54 -14.37
C TRP A 70 4.58 7.31 -13.16
N ARG A 71 5.37 8.33 -12.82
CA ARG A 71 6.16 8.37 -11.59
C ARG A 71 5.56 9.45 -10.69
N PRO A 72 5.01 9.10 -9.51
CA PRO A 72 4.68 10.11 -8.51
C PRO A 72 6.00 10.76 -8.06
N GLU A 73 6.01 12.10 -8.00
CA GLU A 73 7.15 12.88 -7.49
C GLU A 73 7.18 13.06 -5.98
#